data_AF-A0A2P5B5P3-F1
#
_entry.id   AF-A0A2P5B5P3-F1
#
_cell.length_a   1.000
_cell.length_b   1.000
_cell.length_c   1.000
_cell.angle_alpha   90.00
_cell.angle_beta   90.00
_cell.angle_gamma   90.00
#
_symmetry.space_group_name_H-M   'P 1'
#
loop_
_entity.id
_entity.type
_entity.pdbx_description
1 polymer ?
#
loop_
_entity_poly.entity_id
_entity_poly.type
_entity_poly.pdbx_seq_one_letter_code
_entity_poly.pdbx_strand_id
1 'polypeptide(L)'
;VLKQLVPAENESPKAGTGPLLLVQASFFNYGGLVLGVCMSYKVADVAMISMFLKAWASSDRAHCTYIPDFSVASHFPQRELSFDPLPTAATEHD
;
A
#
# COMPACT_ATOMS: atom_id res chain seq x y z
N VAL A 1 -18.54 -7.85 7.78
CA VAL A 1 -17.46 -7.98 8.79
C VAL A 1 -16.09 -7.77 8.17
N LEU A 2 -15.63 -8.59 7.22
CA LEU A 2 -14.26 -8.50 6.68
C LEU A 2 -13.85 -7.13 6.13
N LYS A 3 -14.76 -6.43 5.44
CA LYS A 3 -14.53 -5.08 4.90
C LYS A 3 -14.18 -4.03 5.95
N GLN A 4 -14.62 -4.21 7.20
CA GLN A 4 -14.30 -3.28 8.29
C GLN A 4 -12.90 -3.52 8.86
N LEU A 5 -12.23 -4.61 8.45
CA LEU A 5 -10.92 -5.01 8.95
C LEU A 5 -9.79 -4.69 7.97
N VAL A 6 -10.07 -3.95 6.90
CA VAL A 6 -9.09 -3.50 5.91
C VAL A 6 -9.03 -1.97 5.87
N PRO A 7 -7.82 -1.37 5.81
CA PRO A 7 -7.63 0.09 5.84
C PRO A 7 -8.27 0.88 4.69
N ALA A 8 -8.54 0.23 3.57
CA ALA A 8 -9.08 0.87 2.38
C ALA A 8 -10.09 -0.03 1.66
N GLU A 9 -11.15 0.58 1.14
CA GLU A 9 -12.05 -0.05 0.18
C GLU A 9 -11.28 -0.34 -1.12
N ASN A 10 -11.49 -1.54 -1.67
CA ASN A 10 -10.79 -2.06 -2.86
C ASN A 10 -10.91 -1.17 -4.12
N GLU A 11 -11.93 -0.31 -4.19
CA GLU A 11 -12.25 0.54 -5.35
C GLU A 11 -12.10 2.05 -5.00
N SER A 12 -11.00 2.48 -4.40
CA SER A 12 -10.79 3.93 -4.19
C SER A 12 -10.20 4.59 -5.45
N PRO A 13 -10.80 5.68 -5.99
CA PRO A 13 -10.25 6.42 -7.14
C PRO A 13 -8.89 7.07 -6.85
N LYS A 14 -8.39 6.98 -5.61
CA LYS A 14 -7.06 7.44 -5.19
C LYS A 14 -5.95 6.41 -5.39
N ALA A 15 -6.20 5.27 -6.05
CA ALA A 15 -5.19 4.22 -6.30
C ALA A 15 -3.91 4.73 -7.01
N GLY A 16 -3.98 5.88 -7.69
CA GLY A 16 -2.83 6.52 -8.35
C GLY A 16 -1.92 7.36 -7.44
N THR A 17 -2.50 8.06 -6.45
CA THR A 17 -1.86 9.11 -5.62
C THR A 17 -1.98 8.88 -4.11
N GLY A 18 -2.59 7.77 -3.70
CA GLY A 18 -2.75 7.39 -2.30
C GLY A 18 -1.45 6.91 -1.64
N PRO A 19 -1.48 6.73 -0.30
CA PRO A 19 -0.31 6.27 0.45
C PRO A 19 0.16 4.87 -0.01
N LEU A 20 1.48 4.64 0.04
CA LEU A 20 2.10 3.39 -0.40
C LEU A 20 1.80 2.20 0.53
N LEU A 21 1.55 2.47 1.81
CA LEU A 21 1.24 1.49 2.85
C LEU A 21 0.17 2.09 3.77
N LEU A 22 -0.89 1.32 4.04
CA LEU A 22 -1.86 1.58 5.09
C LEU A 22 -1.91 0.40 6.04
N VAL A 23 -2.01 0.69 7.35
CA VAL A 23 -2.10 -0.30 8.42
C VAL A 23 -3.26 0.07 9.33
N GLN A 24 -4.09 -0.91 9.67
CA GLN A 24 -5.21 -0.77 10.60
C GLN A 24 -5.11 -1.83 11.70
N ALA A 25 -5.11 -1.40 12.96
CA ALA A 25 -5.23 -2.28 14.11
C ALA A 25 -6.67 -2.26 14.63
N SER A 26 -7.32 -3.42 14.66
CA SER A 26 -8.70 -3.58 15.14
C SER A 26 -8.72 -4.47 16.38
N PHE A 27 -9.15 -3.91 17.51
CA PHE A 27 -9.20 -4.58 18.80
C PHE A 27 -10.61 -5.08 19.10
N PHE A 28 -10.72 -6.28 19.67
CA PHE A 28 -11.98 -6.92 20.01
C PHE A 28 -12.11 -7.09 21.53
N ASN A 29 -13.36 -7.18 22.00
CA ASN A 29 -13.72 -7.15 23.43
C ASN A 29 -13.06 -8.23 24.31
N TYR A 30 -12.48 -9.28 23.71
CA TYR A 30 -11.79 -10.37 24.43
C TYR A 30 -10.28 -10.41 24.14
N GLY A 31 -9.69 -9.27 23.78
CA GLY A 31 -8.24 -9.16 23.53
C GLY A 31 -7.79 -9.65 22.15
N GLY A 32 -8.73 -9.98 21.25
CA GLY A 32 -8.40 -10.27 19.86
C GLY A 32 -7.86 -9.00 19.17
N LEU A 33 -6.80 -9.17 18.37
CA LEU A 33 -6.25 -8.14 17.49
C LEU A 33 -6.26 -8.64 16.05
N VAL A 34 -6.78 -7.82 15.15
CA VAL A 34 -6.63 -8.01 13.70
C VAL A 34 -5.83 -6.84 13.14
N LEU A 35 -4.76 -7.15 12.40
CA LEU A 35 -3.99 -6.18 11.62
C LEU A 35 -4.38 -6.29 10.15
N GLY A 36 -5.05 -5.26 9.64
CA GLY A 36 -5.31 -5.09 8.21
C GLY A 36 -4.18 -4.30 7.56
N VAL A 37 -3.63 -4.80 6.44
CA VAL A 37 -2.51 -4.17 5.72
C VAL A 37 -2.85 -4.06 4.25
N CYS A 38 -2.71 -2.85 3.69
CA CYS A 38 -2.84 -2.58 2.27
C CYS A 38 -1.53 -1.95 1.78
N MET A 39 -0.90 -2.55 0.77
CA MET A 39 0.34 -2.03 0.18
C MET A 39 0.15 -1.86 -1.33
N SER A 40 0.69 -0.78 -1.88
CA SER A 40 0.58 -0.51 -3.31
C SER A 40 1.40 -1.51 -4.13
N TYR A 41 0.76 -2.13 -5.13
CA TYR A 41 1.43 -3.03 -6.07
C TYR A 41 2.53 -2.33 -6.90
N LYS A 42 2.55 -0.98 -6.92
CA LYS A 42 3.59 -0.19 -7.59
C LYS A 42 4.97 -0.36 -6.95
N VAL A 43 5.02 -0.67 -5.65
CA VAL A 43 6.27 -0.71 -4.87
C VAL A 43 6.55 -2.08 -4.25
N ALA A 44 5.57 -2.98 -4.21
CA ALA A 44 5.72 -4.30 -3.62
C ALA A 44 4.85 -5.33 -4.32
N ASP A 45 5.41 -6.50 -4.57
CA ASP A 45 4.65 -7.70 -4.91
C ASP A 45 4.22 -8.47 -3.64
N VAL A 46 3.50 -9.57 -3.83
CA VAL A 46 3.00 -10.41 -2.73
C VAL A 46 4.14 -10.99 -1.88
N ALA A 47 5.29 -11.31 -2.49
CA ALA A 47 6.45 -11.84 -1.77
C ALA A 47 7.08 -10.76 -0.89
N MET A 48 7.22 -9.54 -1.40
CA MET A 48 7.74 -8.39 -0.67
C MET A 48 6.82 -7.99 0.49
N ILE A 49 5.50 -8.02 0.32
CA ILE A 49 4.54 -7.80 1.42
C ILE A 49 4.75 -8.86 2.52
N SER A 50 4.94 -10.13 2.15
CA SER A 50 5.19 -11.21 3.10
C SER A 50 6.51 -11.04 3.85
N MET A 51 7.57 -10.58 3.17
CA MET A 51 8.85 -10.26 3.80
C MET A 51 8.74 -9.08 4.76
N PHE A 52 8.04 -8.01 4.36
CA PHE A 52 7.77 -6.86 5.20
C PHE A 52 7.07 -7.26 6.51
N LEU A 53 6.01 -8.07 6.44
CA LEU A 53 5.29 -8.52 7.63
C LEU A 53 6.15 -9.36 8.57
N LYS A 54 6.99 -10.24 8.03
CA LYS A 54 7.93 -11.06 8.83
C LYS A 54 8.97 -10.20 9.53
N ALA A 55 9.56 -9.24 8.80
CA ALA A 55 10.53 -8.31 9.36
C ALA A 55 9.90 -7.39 10.42
N TRP A 56 8.67 -6.93 10.18
CA TRP A 56 7.95 -6.12 11.15
C TRP A 56 7.67 -6.90 12.45
N ALA A 57 7.23 -8.15 12.34
CA ALA A 57 6.99 -9.03 13.49
C ALA A 57 8.27 -9.39 14.26
N SER A 58 9.43 -9.49 13.59
CA SER A 58 10.70 -9.80 14.25
C SER A 58 11.35 -8.59 14.93
N SER A 59 11.02 -7.36 14.50
CA SER A 59 11.53 -6.09 15.04
C SER A 59 11.26 -5.94 16.56
N ASP A 60 10.10 -6.40 17.02
CA ASP A 60 9.70 -6.35 18.44
C ASP A 60 10.50 -7.30 19.33
N ARG A 61 10.94 -8.44 18.77
CA ARG A 61 11.66 -9.48 19.53
C ARG A 61 13.12 -9.13 19.80
N ALA A 62 13.70 -8.23 19.01
CA ALA A 62 15.14 -7.92 19.06
C ALA A 62 15.48 -6.63 19.82
N HIS A 63 14.50 -5.85 20.31
CA HIS A 63 14.71 -4.46 20.77
C HIS A 63 15.38 -3.55 19.71
N CYS A 64 15.47 -4.01 18.46
CA CYS A 64 16.02 -3.29 17.33
C CYS A 64 14.85 -2.88 16.44
N THR A 65 14.40 -1.65 16.57
CA THR A 65 13.40 -1.08 15.67
C THR A 65 14.00 -0.93 14.28
N TYR A 66 13.68 -1.84 13.36
CA TYR A 66 13.96 -1.62 11.95
C TYR A 66 13.03 -0.53 11.43
N ILE A 67 13.57 0.68 11.27
CA ILE A 67 12.89 1.77 10.58
C ILE A 67 13.15 1.57 9.09
N PRO A 68 12.15 1.20 8.27
CA PRO A 68 12.33 1.13 6.84
C PRO A 68 12.72 2.51 6.30
N ASP A 69 13.87 2.57 5.62
CA ASP A 69 14.32 3.78 4.96
C ASP A 69 13.58 3.95 3.62
N PHE A 70 12.67 4.90 3.57
CA PHE A 70 11.94 5.27 2.36
C PHE A 70 12.64 6.37 1.55
N SER A 71 13.77 6.94 2.03
CA SER A 71 14.52 7.92 1.27
C SER A 71 15.25 7.29 0.09
N VAL A 72 15.43 5.97 0.07
CA VAL A 72 16.00 5.21 -1.06
C VAL A 72 15.34 5.60 -2.40
N ALA A 73 14.03 5.85 -2.41
CA ALA A 73 13.31 6.30 -3.60
C ALA A 73 13.81 7.66 -4.15
N SER A 74 14.30 8.56 -3.29
CA SER A 74 14.86 9.86 -3.67
C SER A 74 16.25 9.78 -4.30
N HIS A 75 16.94 8.64 -4.17
CA HIS A 75 18.22 8.38 -4.84
C HIS A 75 18.05 7.97 -6.31
N PHE A 76 16.83 7.64 -6.72
CA PHE A 76 16.51 7.33 -8.11
C PHE A 76 15.80 8.53 -8.74
N PRO A 77 16.05 8.83 -10.03
CA PRO A 77 15.30 9.86 -10.71
C PRO A 77 13.81 9.54 -10.66
N GLN A 78 12.97 10.52 -10.28
CA GLN A 78 11.53 10.34 -10.26
C GLN A 78 11.07 9.96 -11.67
N ARG A 79 10.49 8.76 -11.82
CA ARG A 79 9.86 8.38 -13.07
C ARG A 79 8.59 9.20 -13.21
N GLU A 80 8.61 10.23 -14.04
CA GLU A 80 7.38 10.86 -14.50
C GLU A 80 6.54 9.78 -15.20
N LEU A 81 5.44 9.39 -14.57
CA LEU A 81 4.43 8.58 -15.22
C LEU A 81 3.67 9.51 -16.14
N SER A 82 4.15 9.65 -17.38
CA SER A 82 3.43 10.32 -18.45
C SER A 82 2.13 9.58 -18.67
N PHE A 83 1.04 10.08 -18.10
CA PHE A 83 -0.30 9.67 -18.49
C PHE A 83 -0.60 10.39 -19.79
N ASP A 84 -0.19 9.79 -20.91
CA ASP A 84 -0.66 10.25 -22.20
C ASP A 84 -2.19 10.15 -22.19
N PRO A 85 -2.93 11.26 -22.41
CA PRO A 85 -4.37 11.20 -22.54
C PRO A 85 -4.66 10.29 -23.73
N LEU A 86 -5.47 9.25 -23.51
CA LEU A 86 -6.01 8.43 -24.61
C LEU A 86 -6.63 9.38 -25.65
N PRO A 87 -6.33 9.24 -26.95
CA PRO A 87 -6.94 10.09 -27.97
C PRO A 87 -8.45 9.97 -27.84
N THR A 88 -9.11 11.09 -27.55
CA THR A 88 -10.57 11.19 -27.60
C THR A 88 -10.99 10.74 -29.00
N ALA A 89 -11.67 9.59 -29.07
CA ALA A 89 -12.24 9.09 -30.30
C ALA A 89 -13.03 10.23 -30.95
N ALA A 90 -12.66 10.56 -32.18
CA ALA A 90 -13.30 11.59 -32.97
C ALA A 90 -14.81 11.33 -32.99
N THR A 91 -15.58 12.36 -32.68
CA THR A 91 -16.97 12.47 -33.08
C THR A 91 -17.05 12.29 -34.59
N GLU A 92 -17.59 11.16 -35.05
CA GLU A 92 -18.10 11.03 -36.41
C GLU A 92 -19.63 11.13 -36.30
N HIS A 93 -20.12 12.27 -36.76
CA HIS A 93 -21.52 12.56 -37.00
C HIS A 93 -21.75 12.32 -38.49
N ASP A 94 -22.48 11.27 -38.82
CA ASP A 94 -23.42 11.21 -39.95
C ASP A 94 -24.45 10.09 -39.73
#